data_AF-A0A498QEG5-F1
#
_entry.id   AF-A0A498QEG5-F1
#
_cell.length_a   1.000
_cell.length_b   1.000
_cell.length_c   1.000
_cell.angle_alpha   90.00
_cell.angle_beta   90.00
_cell.angle_gamma   90.00
#
_symmetry.space_group_name_H-M   'P 1'
#
loop_
_entity.id
_entity.type
_entity.pdbx_description
1 polymer ?
#
loop_
_entity_poly.entity_id
_entity_poly.type
_entity_poly.pdbx_seq_one_letter_code
_entity_poly.pdbx_strand_id
1 'polypeptide(L)' 'MSFVTASSELMASAATDLTSIGSSITQANAAATVLTAGALAAGADEVSAAIAALFGVHAQAYVKR' A
#
# COMPACT_ATOMS: atom_id res chain seq x y z
N MET A 1 30.47 -9.60 -27.06
CA MET A 1 29.01 -9.35 -27.13
C MET A 1 28.37 -10.08 -25.95
N SER A 2 27.54 -9.41 -25.16
CA SER A 2 26.81 -10.05 -24.05
C SER A 2 25.44 -10.51 -24.56
N PHE A 3 25.07 -11.74 -24.24
CA PHE A 3 23.74 -12.30 -24.51
C PHE A 3 23.04 -12.55 -23.18
N VAL A 4 21.77 -12.16 -23.07
CA VAL A 4 20.90 -12.48 -21.94
C VAL A 4 19.96 -13.60 -22.37
N THR A 5 19.94 -14.69 -21.59
CA THR A 5 19.08 -15.85 -21.84
C THR A 5 18.00 -15.89 -20.76
N ALA A 6 16.72 -15.89 -21.14
CA ALA A 6 15.60 -16.05 -20.23
C ALA A 6 15.06 -17.49 -20.31
N SER A 7 14.98 -18.17 -19.17
CA SER A 7 14.27 -19.46 -19.05
C SER A 7 12.78 -19.20 -18.85
N SER A 8 11.95 -19.79 -19.71
CA SER A 8 10.49 -19.67 -19.61
C SER A 8 9.96 -20.16 -18.27
N GLU A 9 10.56 -21.21 -17.71
CA GLU A 9 10.13 -21.78 -16.43
C GLU A 9 10.49 -20.87 -15.25
N LEU A 10 11.68 -20.25 -15.28
CA LEU A 10 12.06 -19.25 -14.29
C LEU A 10 11.19 -18.00 -14.38
N MET A 11 10.79 -17.59 -15.59
CA MET A 11 9.85 -16.48 -15.76
C MET A 11 8.46 -16.80 -15.22
N ALA A 12 7.97 -18.03 -15.41
CA ALA A 12 6.68 -18.46 -14.86
C ALA A 12 6.70 -18.51 -13.32
N SER A 13 7.79 -19.01 -12.72
CA SER A 13 7.98 -18.96 -11.26
C SER A 13 7.98 -17.51 -10.76
N ALA A 14 8.79 -16.65 -11.37
CA ALA A 14 8.87 -15.24 -10.97
C ALA A 14 7.51 -14.52 -11.09
N ALA A 15 6.72 -14.80 -12.13
CA ALA A 15 5.37 -14.26 -12.25
C ALA A 15 4.44 -14.73 -11.13
N THR A 16 4.54 -16.00 -10.72
CA THR A 16 3.78 -16.56 -9.59
C THR A 16 4.19 -15.92 -8.27
N ASP A 17 5.49 -15.72 -8.06
CA ASP A 17 6.04 -15.05 -6.88
C ASP A 17 5.56 -13.60 -6.80
N LEU A 18 5.66 -12.85 -7.91
CA LEU A 18 5.16 -11.47 -7.98
C LEU A 18 3.66 -11.37 -7.74
N THR A 19 2.88 -12.32 -8.25
CA THR A 19 1.43 -12.39 -7.99
C THR A 19 1.15 -12.60 -6.50
N SER A 20 1.89 -13.50 -5.86
CA SER A 20 1.75 -13.79 -4.42
C SER A 20 2.15 -12.58 -3.55
N ILE A 21 3.23 -11.88 -3.92
CA ILE A 21 3.67 -10.64 -3.29
C ILE A 21 2.61 -9.55 -3.45
N GLY A 22 2.10 -9.33 -4.66
CA GLY A 22 1.05 -8.34 -4.94
C GLY A 22 -0.23 -8.60 -4.14
N SER A 23 -0.64 -9.87 -4.03
CA SER A 23 -1.77 -10.27 -3.18
C SER A 23 -1.53 -9.95 -1.71
N SER A 24 -0.34 -10.26 -1.19
CA SER A 24 0.03 -9.98 0.20
C SER A 24 0.03 -8.47 0.50
N ILE A 25 0.57 -7.66 -0.41
CA ILE A 25 0.56 -6.19 -0.29
C ILE A 25 -0.88 -5.66 -0.31
N THR A 26 -1.72 -6.15 -1.23
CA THR A 26 -3.12 -5.73 -1.32
C THR A 26 -3.88 -6.02 -0.03
N GLN A 27 -3.69 -7.22 0.54
CA GLN A 27 -4.31 -7.59 1.80
C GLN A 27 -3.82 -6.71 2.96
N ALA A 28 -2.51 -6.46 3.05
CA ALA A 28 -1.94 -5.57 4.06
C ALA A 28 -2.50 -4.14 3.95
N ASN A 29 -2.60 -3.60 2.73
CA ASN A 29 -3.18 -2.29 2.49
C ASN A 29 -4.66 -2.21 2.89
N ALA A 30 -5.45 -3.25 2.57
CA ALA A 30 -6.86 -3.32 2.97
C ALA A 30 -7.01 -3.30 4.50
N ALA A 31 -6.16 -4.06 5.22
CA ALA A 31 -6.15 -4.07 6.69
C ALA A 31 -5.73 -2.71 7.28
N ALA A 32 -4.72 -2.05 6.68
CA ALA A 32 -4.22 -0.76 7.13
C ALA A 32 -5.19 0.40 6.88
N THR A 33 -5.97 0.35 5.78
CA THR A 33 -6.88 1.41 5.36
C THR A 33 -7.88 1.79 6.46
N VAL A 34 -8.41 0.81 7.17
CA VAL A 34 -9.37 1.03 8.26
C VAL A 34 -8.75 1.86 9.39
N LEU A 35 -7.48 1.59 9.72
CA LEU A 35 -6.78 2.26 10.82
C LEU A 35 -6.26 3.65 10.43
N THR A 36 -5.83 3.83 9.18
CA THR A 36 -5.19 5.08 8.74
C THR A 36 -6.18 6.12 8.23
N ALA A 37 -7.29 5.72 7.60
CA ALA A 37 -8.32 6.66 7.14
C ALA A 37 -9.31 7.08 8.24
N GLY A 38 -9.37 6.32 9.35
CA GLY A 38 -10.26 6.56 10.49
C GLY A 38 -9.61 7.25 11.70
N ALA A 39 -8.40 7.81 11.55
CA ALA A 39 -7.69 8.45 12.65
C ALA A 39 -8.47 9.64 13.22
N LEU A 40 -8.76 9.60 14.52
CA LEU A 40 -9.47 10.66 15.23
C LEU A 40 -8.52 11.75 15.73
N ALA A 41 -9.03 12.96 15.91
CA ALA A 41 -8.29 14.05 16.53
C ALA A 41 -7.91 13.67 17.97
N ALA A 42 -6.64 13.90 18.34
CA ALA A 42 -6.13 13.58 19.67
C ALA A 42 -6.74 14.48 20.77
N GLY A 43 -7.15 15.70 20.40
CA GLY A 43 -7.81 16.68 21.25
C GLY A 43 -8.91 17.43 20.50
N ALA A 44 -9.66 18.26 21.23
CA ALA A 44 -10.75 19.06 20.68
C ALA A 44 -10.30 20.41 20.07
N ASP A 45 -9.00 20.68 20.07
CA ASP A 45 -8.41 21.89 19.51
C ASP A 45 -8.32 21.84 17.98
N GLU A 46 -8.20 23.01 17.34
CA GLU A 46 -8.18 23.10 15.89
C GLU A 46 -6.93 22.45 15.26
N VAL A 47 -5.81 22.41 15.98
CA VAL A 47 -4.56 21.81 15.48
C VAL A 47 -4.71 20.28 15.39
N SER A 48 -5.25 19.66 16.44
CA SER A 48 -5.57 18.23 16.45
C SER A 48 -6.55 17.85 15.34
N ALA A 49 -7.58 18.67 15.13
CA ALA A 49 -8.54 18.47 14.04
C ALA A 49 -7.87 18.57 12.65
N ALA A 50 -7.02 19.58 12.44
CA ALA A 50 -6.30 19.76 11.19
C ALA A 50 -5.32 18.61 10.89
N ILE A 51 -4.62 18.11 11.91
CA ILE A 51 -3.70 16.98 11.77
C ILE A 51 -4.47 15.71 11.41
N ALA A 52 -5.59 15.40 12.08
CA ALA A 52 -6.43 14.26 11.75
C ALA A 52 -6.94 14.33 10.30
N ALA A 53 -7.39 15.51 9.86
CA ALA A 53 -7.81 15.73 8.48
C ALA A 53 -6.68 15.53 7.46
N LEU A 54 -5.48 16.02 7.75
CA LEU A 54 -4.30 15.83 6.90
C LEU A 54 -3.97 14.34 6.71
N PHE A 55 -3.96 13.57 7.81
CA PHE A 55 -3.73 12.13 7.73
C PHE A 55 -4.83 11.40 6.97
N GLY A 56 -6.10 11.81 7.11
CA GLY A 56 -7.20 11.25 6.33
C GLY A 56 -7.03 11.46 4.82
N VAL A 57 -6.65 12.68 4.40
CA VAL A 57 -6.35 12.97 2.99
C VAL A 57 -5.15 12.16 2.49
N HIS A 58 -4.09 12.05 3.29
CA HIS A 58 -2.92 11.26 2.94
C HIS A 58 -3.25 9.77 2.78
N ALA A 59 -4.03 9.20 3.72
CA ALA A 59 -4.47 7.82 3.65
C ALA A 59 -5.30 7.55 2.39
N GLN A 60 -6.23 8.44 2.04
CA GLN A 60 -7.02 8.32 0.80
C GLN A 60 -6.15 8.40 -0.47
N ALA A 61 -5.13 9.27 -0.48
CA ALA A 61 -4.22 9.38 -1.61
C ALA A 61 -3.34 8.13 -1.77
N TYR A 62 -2.94 7.52 -0.65
CA TYR A 62 -2.14 6.30 -0.63
C TYR A 62 -2.92 5.10 -1.19
N VAL A 63 -4.16 4.88 -0.74
CA VAL A 63 -4.96 3.69 -1.09
C VAL A 63 -5.61 3.75 -2.48
N LYS A 64 -5.63 4.93 -3.12
CA LYS A 64 -6.15 5.09 -4.49
C LYS A 64 -5.15 4.70 -5.58
N ARG A 65 -3.90 4.39 -5.23
CA ARG A 65 -2.87 3.91 -6.15
C ARG A 65 -2.86 2.40 -6.22
#